data_AF-A0A291GP54-F1
#
_entry.id   AF-A0A291GP54-F1
#
_cell.length_a   1.000
_cell.length_b   1.000
_cell.length_c   1.000
_cell.angle_alpha   90.00
_cell.angle_beta   90.00
_cell.angle_gamma   90.00
#
_symmetry.space_group_name_H-M   'P 1'
#
loop_
_entity.id
_entity.type
_entity.pdbx_description
1 polymer ?
#
loop_
_entity_poly.entity_id
_entity_poly.type
_entity_poly.pdbx_seq_one_letter_code
_entity_poly.pdbx_strand_id
1 'polypeptide(L)'
;MLTGPPGVRGGRGSHSTSPTVPPHALVVHIGTRLVASAHRRFLAWSSSSGRVSLVGRAIQMPGIDYDCAGCGRRHEGADGTAANPWPLIEFGRPEAFLRMSPWEQLMRTRSTDELCLIDNGRSVDCFLTGFLSLAVHGGGSRLIYVPWVQVEENDYLDLVEHWEHPRYRGDFRGTLASELPGHGDSLSVPVRVSAPGRLPPVITPEAGCGHPLVEEAREGVSRREAELRIRSMLLDDPQR
;
A
#
# COMPACT_ATOMS: atom_id res chain seq x y z
N MET A 1 37.85 -26.45 -35.43
CA MET A 1 39.21 -25.88 -35.24
C MET A 1 39.08 -24.40 -35.64
N LEU A 2 39.27 -23.44 -34.72
CA LEU A 2 40.55 -22.83 -34.31
C LEU A 2 41.20 -22.09 -35.51
N THR A 3 41.56 -20.79 -35.45
CA THR A 3 41.85 -19.87 -34.31
C THR A 3 41.40 -18.39 -34.53
N GLY A 4 41.40 -17.56 -33.47
CA GLY A 4 41.45 -16.07 -33.53
C GLY A 4 42.89 -15.56 -33.72
N PRO A 5 43.37 -14.44 -33.10
CA PRO A 5 42.77 -13.46 -32.15
C PRO A 5 42.58 -12.06 -32.84
N PRO A 6 42.60 -10.85 -32.21
CA PRO A 6 42.52 -10.39 -30.79
C PRO A 6 41.19 -9.62 -30.56
N GLY A 7 40.98 -8.47 -29.88
CA GLY A 7 41.78 -7.46 -29.15
C GLY A 7 41.08 -6.07 -29.17
N VAL A 8 41.23 -5.10 -28.24
CA VAL A 8 41.20 -5.00 -26.76
C VAL A 8 41.33 -3.48 -26.40
N ARG A 9 40.59 -3.00 -25.36
CA ARG A 9 40.51 -1.59 -24.85
C ARG A 9 39.69 -0.61 -25.73
N GLY A 10 38.85 0.28 -25.16
CA GLY A 10 38.38 0.38 -23.77
C GLY A 10 37.84 1.79 -23.42
N GLY A 11 36.81 1.88 -22.57
CA GLY A 11 36.22 3.17 -22.18
C GLY A 11 35.21 3.09 -21.03
N ARG A 12 35.35 4.02 -20.08
CA ARG A 12 34.48 4.27 -18.91
C ARG A 12 33.07 4.68 -19.40
N GLY A 13 31.96 4.46 -18.68
CA GLY A 13 31.80 3.96 -17.31
C GLY A 13 30.90 4.91 -16.50
N SER A 14 29.69 4.46 -16.16
CA SER A 14 28.71 5.20 -15.36
C SER A 14 28.00 4.26 -14.37
N HIS A 15 28.13 4.55 -13.07
CA HIS A 15 27.38 3.83 -12.04
C HIS A 15 25.95 4.40 -11.98
N SER A 16 24.97 3.66 -12.52
CA SER A 16 23.58 3.89 -12.17
C SER A 16 23.28 3.19 -10.84
N THR A 17 22.91 3.96 -9.82
CA THR A 17 22.63 3.43 -8.47
C THR A 17 21.26 2.78 -8.43
N SER A 18 21.21 1.45 -8.26
CA SER A 18 19.98 0.74 -7.94
C SER A 18 19.35 1.32 -6.66
N PRO A 19 18.02 1.59 -6.62
CA PRO A 19 17.35 1.96 -5.38
C PRO A 19 17.34 0.76 -4.43
N THR A 20 18.11 0.84 -3.35
CA THR A 20 18.19 -0.23 -2.34
C THR A 20 16.86 -0.35 -1.60
N VAL A 21 16.14 -1.47 -1.84
CA VAL A 21 15.00 -1.87 -1.02
C VAL A 21 15.49 -2.19 0.40
N PRO A 22 14.88 -1.63 1.46
CA PRO A 22 15.27 -1.97 2.83
C PRO A 22 14.91 -3.44 3.14
N PRO A 23 15.76 -4.17 3.89
CA PRO A 23 15.40 -5.48 4.40
C PRO A 23 14.26 -5.39 5.44
N HIS A 24 13.68 -6.55 5.79
CA HIS A 24 12.63 -6.72 6.81
C HIS A 24 11.18 -6.44 6.38
N ALA A 25 10.79 -6.88 5.19
CA ALA A 25 9.42 -7.37 4.98
C ALA A 25 9.37 -8.86 5.36
N LEU A 26 8.65 -9.21 6.44
CA LEU A 26 8.38 -10.60 6.82
C LEU A 26 7.02 -11.01 6.24
N VAL A 27 7.01 -12.02 5.37
CA VAL A 27 5.77 -12.62 4.85
C VAL A 27 5.08 -13.40 5.96
N VAL A 28 3.80 -13.12 6.19
CA VAL A 28 2.97 -13.77 7.21
C VAL A 28 1.61 -14.14 6.59
N HIS A 29 1.43 -15.42 6.25
CA HIS A 29 0.10 -15.96 5.96
C HIS A 29 -0.65 -16.21 7.28
N ILE A 30 -1.87 -15.69 7.42
CA ILE A 30 -2.80 -16.07 8.49
C ILE A 30 -4.13 -16.47 7.85
N GLY A 31 -4.47 -17.75 7.95
CA GLY A 31 -5.79 -18.26 7.57
C GLY A 31 -6.86 -17.87 8.60
N THR A 32 -8.10 -17.68 8.12
CA THR A 32 -9.25 -17.26 8.92
C THR A 32 -9.55 -18.19 10.11
N ARG A 33 -9.86 -17.60 11.27
CA ARG A 33 -10.48 -18.30 12.42
C ARG A 33 -11.52 -17.45 13.12
N LEU A 34 -12.78 -17.88 13.04
CA LEU A 34 -13.89 -17.42 13.87
C LEU A 34 -13.84 -18.08 15.27
N VAL A 35 -13.83 -17.28 16.34
CA VAL A 35 -14.22 -17.69 17.70
C VAL A 35 -14.92 -16.50 18.39
N ALA A 36 -15.88 -16.75 19.29
CA ALA A 36 -16.80 -15.75 19.82
C ALA A 36 -16.58 -15.37 21.31
N SER A 37 -17.03 -14.16 21.64
CA SER A 37 -17.67 -13.72 22.92
C SER A 37 -17.02 -13.99 24.29
N ALA A 38 -16.75 -12.91 25.03
CA ALA A 38 -17.01 -12.83 26.49
C ALA A 38 -17.10 -11.37 26.99
N HIS A 39 -17.93 -11.11 28.02
CA HIS A 39 -18.01 -9.80 28.70
C HIS A 39 -17.02 -9.68 29.88
N ARG A 40 -16.55 -8.45 30.20
CA ARG A 40 -16.80 -7.78 31.52
C ARG A 40 -16.17 -6.38 31.70
N ARG A 41 -17.07 -5.39 31.84
CA ARG A 41 -17.08 -4.15 32.65
C ARG A 41 -15.80 -3.65 33.40
N PHE A 42 -15.73 -2.29 33.40
CA PHE A 42 -15.58 -1.35 34.55
C PHE A 42 -14.26 -0.55 34.77
N LEU A 43 -14.47 0.78 34.90
CA LEU A 43 -13.72 1.79 35.69
C LEU A 43 -12.35 2.28 35.13
N ALA A 44 -11.97 3.56 35.28
CA ALA A 44 -12.68 4.76 35.73
C ALA A 44 -12.13 6.04 35.04
N TRP A 45 -12.92 7.11 35.00
CA TRP A 45 -12.54 8.40 34.43
C TRP A 45 -12.00 9.33 35.51
N SER A 46 -10.84 9.94 35.30
CA SER A 46 -10.32 11.04 36.12
C SER A 46 -9.94 12.23 35.23
N SER A 47 -10.51 13.39 35.53
CA SER A 47 -10.22 14.65 34.83
C SER A 47 -9.27 15.51 35.64
N SER A 48 -8.23 16.05 34.98
CA SER A 48 -7.27 16.98 35.60
C SER A 48 -7.11 18.23 34.73
N SER A 49 -7.58 19.37 35.25
CA SER A 49 -7.78 20.60 34.48
C SER A 49 -6.48 21.40 34.29
N GLY A 50 -5.70 21.07 33.27
CA GLY A 50 -4.51 21.83 32.87
C GLY A 50 -4.84 23.14 32.13
N ARG A 51 -4.46 24.29 32.71
CA ARG A 51 -4.52 25.59 32.01
C ARG A 51 -3.35 25.69 31.02
N VAL A 52 -3.65 25.90 29.74
CA VAL A 52 -2.65 26.12 28.68
C VAL A 52 -2.44 27.62 28.47
N SER A 53 -1.19 28.08 28.52
CA SER A 53 -0.81 29.45 28.16
C SER A 53 -0.48 29.53 26.67
N LEU A 54 -1.05 30.52 25.98
CA LEU A 54 -0.87 30.71 24.54
C LEU A 54 0.35 31.58 24.22
N VAL A 55 1.46 30.91 23.92
CA VAL A 55 2.59 31.49 23.18
C VAL A 55 2.73 30.70 21.88
N GLY A 56 3.04 31.36 20.76
CA GLY A 56 2.99 30.83 19.40
C GLY A 56 3.81 29.56 19.19
N ARG A 57 3.21 28.41 19.45
CA ARG A 57 3.77 27.08 19.25
C ARG A 57 3.22 26.54 17.93
N ALA A 58 4.10 26.14 17.01
CA ALA A 58 3.68 25.35 15.86
C ALA A 58 2.88 24.15 16.37
N ILE A 59 1.71 23.89 15.80
CA ILE A 59 0.83 22.82 16.26
C ILE A 59 1.51 21.49 15.93
N GLN A 60 2.26 20.98 16.90
CA GLN A 60 2.75 19.60 16.89
C GLN A 60 1.49 18.73 16.98
N MET A 61 1.08 18.19 15.83
CA MET A 61 0.11 17.12 15.81
C MET A 61 0.67 16.00 16.71
N PRO A 62 -0.13 15.43 17.63
CA PRO A 62 0.31 14.31 18.42
C PRO A 62 0.64 13.14 17.49
N GLY A 63 1.42 12.17 17.99
CA GLY A 63 1.64 10.93 17.27
C GLY A 63 0.32 10.17 17.01
N ILE A 64 0.41 9.14 16.18
CA ILE A 64 -0.75 8.36 15.75
C ILE A 64 -0.82 7.07 16.57
N ASP A 65 -1.95 6.83 17.24
CA ASP A 65 -2.20 5.59 17.96
C ASP A 65 -2.99 4.63 17.07
N TYR A 66 -2.52 3.40 16.90
CA TYR A 66 -3.16 2.40 16.05
C TYR A 66 -2.95 0.98 16.59
N ASP A 67 -3.85 0.06 16.23
CA ASP A 67 -3.74 -1.35 16.61
C ASP A 67 -3.22 -2.12 15.39
N CYS A 68 -2.04 -2.75 15.50
CA CYS A 68 -1.31 -3.29 14.35
C CYS A 68 -1.67 -4.76 14.09
N ALA A 69 -2.43 -5.01 13.01
CA ALA A 69 -2.81 -6.37 12.59
C ALA A 69 -1.60 -7.30 12.41
N GLY A 70 -0.55 -6.85 11.71
CA GLY A 70 0.65 -7.65 11.42
C GLY A 70 1.53 -8.04 12.61
N CYS A 71 1.37 -7.42 13.79
CA CYS A 71 2.09 -7.84 15.01
C CYS A 71 1.22 -8.04 16.26
N GLY A 72 -0.10 -7.89 16.16
CA GLY A 72 -1.05 -8.13 17.25
C GLY A 72 -0.92 -7.19 18.46
N ARG A 73 -0.36 -5.99 18.28
CA ARG A 73 -0.11 -5.03 19.37
C ARG A 73 -0.61 -3.64 19.03
N ARG A 74 -0.99 -2.90 20.08
CA ARG A 74 -1.19 -1.46 20.01
C ARG A 74 0.15 -0.73 19.88
N HIS A 75 0.20 0.25 19.00
CA HIS A 75 1.25 1.24 18.84
C HIS A 75 0.70 2.59 19.29
N GLU A 76 1.51 3.37 20.01
CA GLU A 76 1.11 4.67 20.55
C GLU A 76 2.15 5.73 20.15
N GLY A 77 1.67 6.94 19.84
CA GLY A 77 2.51 8.06 19.49
C GLY A 77 3.30 7.91 18.17
N ALA A 78 2.83 7.11 17.20
CA ALA A 78 3.56 6.81 15.97
C ALA A 78 3.91 8.07 15.16
N ASP A 79 5.18 8.18 14.79
CA ASP A 79 5.78 9.37 14.19
C ASP A 79 6.39 9.13 12.80
N GLY A 80 6.29 7.90 12.28
CA GLY A 80 6.78 7.53 10.97
C GLY A 80 8.30 7.29 10.92
N THR A 81 9.00 7.33 12.06
CA THR A 81 10.40 6.89 12.13
C THR A 81 10.52 5.38 12.03
N ALA A 82 11.72 4.86 11.76
CA ALA A 82 11.98 3.42 11.80
C ALA A 82 11.79 2.78 13.20
N ALA A 83 11.75 3.59 14.26
CA ALA A 83 11.51 3.15 15.63
C ALA A 83 10.02 3.16 16.02
N ASN A 84 9.23 4.10 15.50
CA ASN A 84 7.79 4.17 15.71
C ASN A 84 7.05 4.44 14.38
N PRO A 85 7.03 3.44 13.46
CA PRO A 85 6.51 3.61 12.12
C PRO A 85 5.00 3.87 12.12
N TRP A 86 4.53 4.52 11.07
CA TRP A 86 3.10 4.67 10.81
C TRP A 86 2.48 3.35 10.30
N PRO A 87 1.16 3.17 10.46
CA PRO A 87 0.46 2.05 9.83
C PRO A 87 0.52 2.15 8.30
N LEU A 88 0.31 0.99 7.66
CA LEU A 88 -0.04 0.92 6.24
C LEU A 88 -1.49 1.41 6.07
N ILE A 89 -1.78 2.09 4.96
CA ILE A 89 -3.16 2.36 4.53
C ILE A 89 -3.62 1.18 3.67
N GLU A 90 -4.31 0.24 4.29
CA GLU A 90 -4.76 -1.01 3.66
C GLU A 90 -6.22 -0.90 3.19
N PHE A 91 -6.53 -1.45 2.02
CA PHE A 91 -7.89 -1.48 1.47
C PHE A 91 -8.40 -2.91 1.43
N GLY A 92 -9.51 -3.19 2.12
CA GLY A 92 -10.00 -4.55 2.30
C GLY A 92 -10.31 -5.29 1.00
N ARG A 93 -10.90 -4.62 0.01
CA ARG A 93 -11.30 -5.16 -1.31
C ARG A 93 -11.25 -4.03 -2.37
N PRO A 94 -11.20 -4.33 -3.69
CA PRO A 94 -11.26 -3.29 -4.70
C PRO A 94 -12.61 -2.56 -4.67
N GLU A 95 -12.63 -1.29 -5.07
CA GLU A 95 -13.83 -0.46 -5.03
C GLU A 95 -14.98 -1.01 -5.90
N ALA A 96 -14.63 -1.69 -7.01
CA ALA A 96 -15.59 -2.43 -7.82
C ALA A 96 -16.36 -3.51 -7.02
N PHE A 97 -15.70 -4.22 -6.09
CA PHE A 97 -16.33 -5.19 -5.20
C PHE A 97 -17.20 -4.50 -4.14
N LEU A 98 -16.72 -3.40 -3.55
CA LEU A 98 -17.42 -2.68 -2.49
C LEU A 98 -18.77 -2.10 -2.95
N ARG A 99 -18.88 -1.75 -4.24
CA ARG A 99 -20.11 -1.26 -4.89
C ARG A 99 -21.11 -2.36 -5.28
N MET A 100 -20.72 -3.64 -5.25
CA MET A 100 -21.61 -4.77 -5.59
C MET A 100 -22.54 -5.12 -4.43
N SER A 101 -23.74 -5.61 -4.75
CA SER A 101 -24.64 -6.15 -3.72
C SER A 101 -24.07 -7.44 -3.09
N PRO A 102 -24.43 -7.81 -1.84
CA PRO A 102 -23.90 -9.02 -1.19
C PRO A 102 -24.17 -10.32 -1.97
N TRP A 103 -25.27 -10.38 -2.73
CA TRP A 103 -25.58 -11.51 -3.61
C TRP A 103 -24.62 -11.59 -4.81
N GLU A 104 -24.30 -10.45 -5.41
CA GLU A 104 -23.32 -10.38 -6.50
C GLU A 104 -21.91 -10.66 -6.00
N GLN A 105 -21.52 -10.15 -4.84
CA GLN A 105 -20.24 -10.48 -4.19
C GLN A 105 -20.10 -12.00 -4.04
N LEU A 106 -21.12 -12.68 -3.50
CA LEU A 106 -21.11 -14.13 -3.33
C LEU A 106 -21.07 -14.91 -4.66
N MET A 107 -21.89 -14.53 -5.63
CA MET A 107 -22.06 -15.31 -6.86
C MET A 107 -20.96 -15.05 -7.90
N ARG A 108 -20.62 -13.77 -8.11
CA ARG A 108 -19.80 -13.28 -9.25
C ARG A 108 -18.33 -13.10 -8.93
N THR A 109 -17.90 -13.12 -7.66
CA THR A 109 -16.50 -12.80 -7.29
C THR A 109 -15.72 -14.00 -6.78
N ARG A 110 -14.40 -13.98 -6.94
CA ARG A 110 -13.46 -14.89 -6.27
C ARG A 110 -12.32 -14.04 -5.71
N SER A 111 -12.21 -13.96 -4.38
CA SER A 111 -11.25 -13.08 -3.71
C SER A 111 -10.44 -13.83 -2.66
N THR A 112 -9.13 -13.61 -2.67
CA THR A 112 -8.29 -13.71 -1.47
C THR A 112 -8.15 -12.29 -0.87
N ASP A 113 -7.17 -12.09 0.00
CA ASP A 113 -6.80 -10.75 0.51
C ASP A 113 -5.74 -10.04 -0.36
N GLU A 114 -5.14 -10.75 -1.32
CA GLU A 114 -4.12 -10.22 -2.24
C GLU A 114 -4.61 -10.13 -3.70
N LEU A 115 -5.61 -10.93 -4.08
CA LEU A 115 -6.14 -11.10 -5.44
C LEU A 115 -7.67 -11.09 -5.44
N CYS A 116 -8.29 -10.52 -6.46
CA CYS A 116 -9.74 -10.51 -6.63
C CYS A 116 -10.12 -10.62 -8.12
N LEU A 117 -11.11 -11.45 -8.43
CA LEU A 117 -11.70 -11.61 -9.76
C LEU A 117 -13.18 -11.29 -9.69
N ILE A 118 -13.71 -10.54 -10.66
CA ILE A 118 -15.13 -10.20 -10.78
C ILE A 118 -15.66 -10.62 -12.16
N ASP A 119 -16.59 -11.56 -12.19
CA ASP A 119 -17.26 -12.02 -13.42
C ASP A 119 -18.34 -11.01 -13.87
N ASN A 120 -18.16 -10.44 -15.05
CA ASN A 120 -19.11 -9.52 -15.71
C ASN A 120 -19.94 -10.20 -16.81
N GLY A 121 -19.90 -11.53 -16.92
CA GLY A 121 -20.65 -12.34 -17.90
C GLY A 121 -20.18 -12.21 -19.36
N ARG A 122 -19.18 -11.38 -19.61
CA ARG A 122 -18.52 -11.15 -20.91
C ARG A 122 -17.00 -11.08 -20.80
N SER A 123 -16.50 -10.69 -19.64
CA SER A 123 -15.09 -10.58 -19.25
C SER A 123 -14.98 -10.87 -17.76
N VAL A 124 -13.78 -11.15 -17.30
CA VAL A 124 -13.44 -11.16 -15.87
C VAL A 124 -12.57 -9.94 -15.60
N ASP A 125 -12.98 -9.09 -14.67
CA ASP A 125 -12.13 -7.99 -14.21
C ASP A 125 -11.14 -8.56 -13.19
N CYS A 126 -9.86 -8.41 -13.46
CA CYS A 126 -8.77 -8.97 -12.66
C CYS A 126 -8.12 -7.89 -11.80
N PHE A 127 -8.07 -8.11 -10.49
CA PHE A 127 -7.49 -7.18 -9.51
C PHE A 127 -6.43 -7.86 -8.63
N LEU A 128 -5.41 -7.09 -8.29
CA LEU A 128 -4.35 -7.45 -7.35
C LEU A 128 -4.12 -6.30 -6.36
N THR A 129 -3.47 -6.57 -5.24
CA THR A 129 -2.95 -5.54 -4.33
C THR A 129 -1.42 -5.47 -4.36
N GLY A 130 -0.86 -4.38 -3.85
CA GLY A 130 0.60 -4.15 -3.81
C GLY A 130 0.95 -2.86 -3.06
N PHE A 131 2.24 -2.53 -2.93
CA PHE A 131 2.69 -1.34 -2.20
C PHE A 131 2.82 -0.12 -3.10
N LEU A 132 2.11 0.97 -2.77
CA LEU A 132 2.33 2.31 -3.32
C LEU A 132 2.91 3.19 -2.21
N SER A 133 4.17 3.62 -2.35
CA SER A 133 4.86 4.41 -1.30
C SER A 133 5.17 5.84 -1.75
N LEU A 134 4.72 6.83 -0.98
CA LEU A 134 5.09 8.23 -1.15
C LEU A 134 6.18 8.60 -0.13
N ALA A 135 7.22 9.32 -0.57
CA ALA A 135 8.22 9.89 0.34
C ALA A 135 7.59 10.98 1.21
N VAL A 136 8.12 11.20 2.42
CA VAL A 136 7.64 12.26 3.33
C VAL A 136 8.70 13.35 3.44
N HIS A 137 8.31 14.61 3.35
CA HIS A 137 9.24 15.74 3.43
C HIS A 137 9.87 15.88 4.82
N GLY A 138 11.19 16.14 4.87
CA GLY A 138 11.92 16.50 6.09
C GLY A 138 12.39 15.34 6.98
N GLY A 139 12.02 14.09 6.68
CA GLY A 139 12.53 12.91 7.39
C GLY A 139 12.26 11.64 6.57
N GLY A 140 13.14 10.64 6.65
CA GLY A 140 13.15 9.44 5.78
C GLY A 140 11.97 8.47 5.93
N SER A 141 10.88 8.92 6.54
CA SER A 141 9.57 8.29 6.61
C SER A 141 8.95 8.14 5.22
N ARG A 142 7.98 7.23 5.11
CA ARG A 142 7.12 7.06 3.93
C ARG A 142 5.67 6.97 4.37
N LEU A 143 4.77 7.52 3.55
CA LEU A 143 3.36 7.11 3.56
C LEU A 143 3.26 5.89 2.65
N ILE A 144 2.62 4.80 3.10
CA ILE A 144 2.51 3.58 2.32
C ILE A 144 1.03 3.18 2.27
N TYR A 145 0.50 3.09 1.05
CA TYR A 145 -0.79 2.51 0.76
C TYR A 145 -0.59 1.06 0.29
N VAL A 146 -1.61 0.23 0.49
CA VAL A 146 -1.73 -1.12 -0.05
C VAL A 146 -3.01 -1.19 -0.92
N PRO A 147 -3.06 -0.45 -2.06
CA PRO A 147 -4.28 -0.32 -2.85
C PRO A 147 -4.43 -1.44 -3.87
N TRP A 148 -5.68 -1.67 -4.25
CA TRP A 148 -6.01 -2.54 -5.37
C TRP A 148 -5.71 -1.87 -6.71
N VAL A 149 -5.37 -2.68 -7.70
CA VAL A 149 -5.13 -2.31 -9.10
C VAL A 149 -5.87 -3.28 -9.99
N GLN A 150 -6.63 -2.78 -10.96
CA GLN A 150 -7.15 -3.57 -12.07
C GLN A 150 -6.07 -3.76 -13.11
N VAL A 151 -5.85 -4.99 -13.57
CA VAL A 151 -4.90 -5.36 -14.64
C VAL A 151 -5.60 -6.20 -15.71
N GLU A 152 -4.94 -6.38 -16.86
CA GLU A 152 -5.43 -7.26 -17.93
C GLU A 152 -5.40 -8.75 -17.49
N GLU A 153 -6.30 -9.58 -18.05
CA GLU A 153 -6.44 -10.99 -17.68
C GLU A 153 -5.14 -11.78 -17.90
N ASN A 154 -4.41 -11.52 -18.98
CA ASN A 154 -3.13 -12.18 -19.28
C ASN A 154 -2.03 -11.79 -18.26
N ASP A 155 -1.99 -10.52 -17.85
CA ASP A 155 -1.01 -9.99 -16.89
C ASP A 155 -1.27 -10.59 -15.49
N TYR A 156 -2.55 -10.72 -15.10
CA TYR A 156 -2.96 -11.43 -13.89
C TYR A 156 -2.56 -12.91 -13.92
N LEU A 157 -2.77 -13.61 -15.04
CA LEU A 157 -2.46 -15.03 -15.17
C LEU A 157 -0.94 -15.29 -15.10
N ASP A 158 -0.12 -14.50 -15.80
CA ASP A 158 1.35 -14.59 -15.73
C ASP A 158 1.89 -14.33 -14.31
N LEU A 159 1.30 -13.36 -13.59
CA LEU A 159 1.62 -13.11 -12.19
C LEU A 159 1.27 -14.29 -11.27
N VAL A 160 0.09 -14.89 -11.44
CA VAL A 160 -0.39 -15.99 -10.59
C VAL A 160 0.38 -17.28 -10.86
N GLU A 161 0.71 -17.59 -12.12
CA GLU A 161 1.56 -18.75 -12.46
C GLU A 161 2.97 -18.63 -11.83
N HIS A 162 3.48 -17.40 -11.70
CA HIS A 162 4.84 -17.15 -11.23
C HIS A 162 4.97 -16.57 -9.80
N TRP A 163 3.87 -16.46 -9.03
CA TRP A 163 3.83 -15.79 -7.72
C TRP A 163 4.95 -16.24 -6.75
N GLU A 164 5.13 -17.55 -6.60
CA GLU A 164 6.18 -18.11 -5.73
C GLU A 164 7.58 -18.19 -6.39
N HIS A 165 7.74 -17.80 -7.65
CA HIS A 165 8.98 -18.02 -8.39
C HIS A 165 10.01 -16.90 -8.10
N PRO A 166 11.11 -17.16 -7.37
CA PRO A 166 11.98 -16.10 -6.83
C PRO A 166 12.75 -15.31 -7.90
N ARG A 167 12.84 -15.84 -9.14
CA ARG A 167 13.49 -15.19 -10.28
C ARG A 167 12.52 -14.51 -11.24
N TYR A 168 11.20 -14.64 -11.02
CA TYR A 168 10.20 -13.98 -11.86
C TYR A 168 10.25 -12.46 -11.70
N ARG A 169 10.02 -11.73 -12.80
CA ARG A 169 10.03 -10.26 -12.85
C ARG A 169 8.94 -9.78 -13.81
N GLY A 170 7.75 -9.52 -13.28
CA GLY A 170 6.64 -8.92 -14.03
C GLY A 170 6.73 -7.40 -14.03
N ASP A 171 6.26 -6.77 -15.10
CA ASP A 171 6.14 -5.32 -15.25
C ASP A 171 4.89 -5.01 -16.10
N PHE A 172 3.77 -4.79 -15.42
CA PHE A 172 2.43 -4.73 -16.01
C PHE A 172 1.88 -3.31 -16.03
N ARG A 173 0.82 -3.11 -16.82
CA ARG A 173 -0.04 -1.93 -16.73
C ARG A 173 -1.32 -2.25 -15.96
N GLY A 174 -1.87 -1.23 -15.33
CA GLY A 174 -3.17 -1.30 -14.69
C GLY A 174 -3.74 0.07 -14.37
N THR A 175 -4.85 0.09 -13.67
CA THR A 175 -5.53 1.29 -13.16
C THR A 175 -5.79 1.11 -11.68
N LEU A 176 -5.59 2.15 -10.85
CA LEU A 176 -5.94 2.08 -9.43
C LEU A 176 -7.43 1.72 -9.25
N ALA A 177 -7.72 0.81 -8.32
CA ALA A 177 -9.04 0.30 -7.99
C ALA A 177 -9.37 0.49 -6.49
N SER A 178 -8.83 1.54 -5.88
CA SER A 178 -9.13 1.95 -4.50
C SER A 178 -9.15 3.47 -4.41
N GLU A 179 -10.14 4.04 -3.71
CA GLU A 179 -10.24 5.48 -3.48
C GLU A 179 -9.20 5.92 -2.44
N LEU A 180 -8.09 6.52 -2.90
CA LEU A 180 -7.00 6.91 -2.01
C LEU A 180 -7.34 8.19 -1.22
N PRO A 181 -7.17 8.20 0.11
CA PRO A 181 -7.13 9.43 0.89
C PRO A 181 -6.20 10.49 0.26
N GLY A 182 -6.79 11.66 -0.01
CA GLY A 182 -6.17 12.78 -0.72
C GLY A 182 -6.54 12.91 -2.20
N HIS A 183 -7.07 11.86 -2.84
CA HIS A 183 -7.27 11.79 -4.30
C HIS A 183 -8.64 11.18 -4.66
N GLY A 184 -9.69 12.01 -4.74
CA GLY A 184 -11.07 11.54 -5.02
C GLY A 184 -11.30 10.99 -6.43
N ASP A 185 -10.38 11.24 -7.36
CA ASP A 185 -10.36 10.77 -8.74
C ASP A 185 -9.36 9.62 -8.99
N SER A 186 -8.76 9.09 -7.91
CA SER A 186 -7.72 8.06 -7.95
C SER A 186 -8.09 6.79 -8.72
N LEU A 187 -9.37 6.41 -8.77
CA LEU A 187 -9.86 5.26 -9.56
C LEU A 187 -9.63 5.36 -11.08
N SER A 188 -9.19 6.52 -11.57
CA SER A 188 -8.88 6.75 -12.99
C SER A 188 -7.37 6.72 -13.30
N VAL A 189 -6.51 6.58 -12.28
CA VAL A 189 -5.05 6.73 -12.42
C VAL A 189 -4.42 5.48 -13.03
N PRO A 190 -3.76 5.61 -14.21
CA PRO A 190 -2.96 4.53 -14.76
C PRO A 190 -1.72 4.30 -13.88
N VAL A 191 -1.37 3.04 -13.67
CA VAL A 191 -0.24 2.60 -12.86
C VAL A 191 0.59 1.54 -13.57
N ARG A 192 1.84 1.44 -13.15
CA ARG A 192 2.76 0.34 -13.44
C ARG A 192 2.84 -0.57 -12.21
N VAL A 193 2.73 -1.88 -12.43
CA VAL A 193 2.81 -2.90 -11.38
C VAL A 193 4.08 -3.73 -11.61
N SER A 194 5.07 -3.54 -10.74
CA SER A 194 6.34 -4.28 -10.79
C SER A 194 6.30 -5.45 -9.81
N ALA A 195 6.32 -6.69 -10.32
CA ALA A 195 6.23 -7.91 -9.54
C ALA A 195 7.61 -8.58 -9.38
N PRO A 196 8.25 -8.52 -8.19
CA PRO A 196 9.61 -9.02 -7.98
C PRO A 196 9.70 -10.55 -7.71
N GLY A 197 8.61 -11.30 -7.93
CA GLY A 197 8.44 -12.68 -7.47
C GLY A 197 7.89 -12.71 -6.04
N ARG A 198 8.61 -13.35 -5.11
CA ARG A 198 8.18 -13.66 -3.72
C ARG A 198 7.95 -12.47 -2.75
N LEU A 199 7.70 -11.27 -3.24
CA LEU A 199 7.31 -10.10 -2.43
C LEU A 199 6.10 -9.43 -3.10
N PRO A 200 5.16 -8.85 -2.35
CA PRO A 200 4.01 -8.16 -2.93
C PRO A 200 4.43 -7.14 -4.00
N PRO A 201 3.65 -6.99 -5.09
CA PRO A 201 3.99 -6.07 -6.18
C PRO A 201 4.19 -4.62 -5.70
N VAL A 202 5.02 -3.86 -6.42
CA VAL A 202 5.21 -2.42 -6.20
C VAL A 202 4.43 -1.65 -7.25
N ILE A 203 3.57 -0.74 -6.80
CA ILE A 203 2.66 0.04 -7.64
C ILE A 203 3.22 1.47 -7.78
N THR A 204 3.37 1.95 -9.01
CA THR A 204 3.85 3.31 -9.31
C THR A 204 2.90 4.00 -10.29
N PRO A 205 2.40 5.22 -10.03
CA PRO A 205 1.64 6.01 -11.02
C PRO A 205 2.39 6.17 -12.35
N GLU A 206 1.71 5.95 -13.48
CA GLU A 206 2.32 6.13 -14.80
C GLU A 206 2.41 7.64 -15.14
N ALA A 207 3.60 8.08 -15.57
CA ALA A 207 3.89 9.49 -15.79
C ALA A 207 3.11 10.06 -16.99
N GLY A 208 2.65 11.31 -16.86
CA GLY A 208 2.00 12.05 -17.94
C GLY A 208 0.46 12.02 -17.96
N CYS A 209 -0.19 11.28 -17.04
CA CYS A 209 -1.65 11.31 -16.92
C CYS A 209 -2.21 12.61 -16.28
N GLY A 210 -1.34 13.46 -15.71
CA GLY A 210 -1.71 14.76 -15.13
C GLY A 210 -2.32 14.73 -13.73
N HIS A 211 -2.54 13.54 -13.15
CA HIS A 211 -3.13 13.38 -11.82
C HIS A 211 -2.11 13.70 -10.69
N PRO A 212 -2.48 14.43 -9.61
CA PRO A 212 -1.53 14.91 -8.58
C PRO A 212 -0.69 13.82 -7.90
N LEU A 213 -1.23 12.61 -7.72
CA LEU A 213 -0.50 11.45 -7.18
C LEU A 213 0.81 11.14 -7.94
N VAL A 214 0.93 11.48 -9.24
CA VAL A 214 2.18 11.32 -10.01
C VAL A 214 3.26 12.27 -9.49
N GLU A 215 2.90 13.51 -9.17
CA GLU A 215 3.83 14.51 -8.62
C GLU A 215 4.21 14.14 -7.18
N GLU A 216 3.24 13.68 -6.37
CA GLU A 216 3.50 13.17 -5.02
C GLU A 216 4.40 11.92 -5.00
N ALA A 217 4.26 11.02 -5.98
CA ALA A 217 5.13 9.85 -6.11
C ALA A 217 6.57 10.23 -6.50
N ARG A 218 6.76 11.37 -7.19
CA ARG A 218 8.07 11.92 -7.57
C ARG A 218 8.72 12.73 -6.45
N GLU A 219 7.95 13.59 -5.80
CA GLU A 219 8.45 14.66 -4.92
C GLU A 219 8.16 14.41 -3.43
N GLY A 220 7.29 13.45 -3.13
CA GLY A 220 6.80 13.17 -1.78
C GLY A 220 5.69 14.13 -1.32
N VAL A 221 5.11 13.79 -0.18
CA VAL A 221 4.06 14.55 0.50
C VAL A 221 4.60 15.27 1.73
N SER A 222 3.95 16.38 2.12
CA SER A 222 4.27 17.03 3.38
C SER A 222 3.92 16.11 4.56
N ARG A 223 4.68 16.20 5.67
CA ARG A 223 4.42 15.41 6.88
C ARG A 223 2.98 15.57 7.39
N ARG A 224 2.45 16.80 7.38
CA ARG A 224 1.07 17.11 7.78
C ARG A 224 0.05 16.37 6.92
N GLU A 225 0.29 16.31 5.61
CA GLU A 225 -0.61 15.64 4.66
C GLU A 225 -0.61 14.12 4.86
N ALA A 226 0.56 13.52 5.06
CA ALA A 226 0.65 12.10 5.41
C ALA A 226 -0.09 11.78 6.72
N GLU A 227 0.11 12.58 7.77
CA GLU A 227 -0.59 12.39 9.05
C GLU A 227 -2.10 12.61 8.94
N LEU A 228 -2.59 13.50 8.06
CA LEU A 228 -4.03 13.67 7.80
C LEU A 228 -4.64 12.44 7.11
N ARG A 229 -3.97 11.89 6.08
CA ARG A 229 -4.44 10.73 5.30
C ARG A 229 -4.44 9.42 6.10
N ILE A 230 -3.48 9.26 7.02
CA ILE A 230 -3.52 8.15 7.98
C ILE A 230 -4.69 8.35 8.97
N ARG A 231 -4.94 9.59 9.40
CA ARG A 231 -6.00 9.90 10.37
C ARG A 231 -7.41 9.78 9.81
N SER A 232 -7.66 9.98 8.50
CA SER A 232 -8.97 9.67 7.92
C SER A 232 -9.25 8.17 7.97
N MET A 233 -8.33 7.34 7.49
CA MET A 233 -8.49 5.87 7.50
C MET A 233 -8.73 5.29 8.91
N LEU A 234 -8.11 5.88 9.95
CA LEU A 234 -8.31 5.48 11.35
C LEU A 234 -9.61 6.03 11.99
N LEU A 235 -10.39 6.83 11.26
CA LEU A 235 -11.72 7.31 11.62
C LEU A 235 -12.82 6.65 10.75
N ASP A 236 -12.48 6.26 9.52
CA ASP A 236 -13.41 5.68 8.54
C ASP A 236 -13.66 4.16 8.76
N ASP A 237 -12.88 3.49 9.63
CA ASP A 237 -13.10 2.09 10.05
C ASP A 237 -14.34 1.95 10.97
N PRO A 238 -15.45 1.32 10.51
CA PRO A 238 -16.68 1.19 11.29
C PRO A 238 -16.69 -0.06 12.20
N GLN A 239 -15.55 -0.70 12.46
CA GLN A 239 -15.42 -1.89 13.32
C GLN A 239 -14.79 -1.61 14.69
N ARG A 240 -14.80 -0.35 15.14
CA ARG A 240 -14.53 0.07 16.53
C ARG A 240 -15.78 0.44 17.32
#